data_AF-A0A7C2FXC6-F1
#
_entry.id   AF-A0A7C2FXC6-F1
#
_cell.length_a   1.000
_cell.length_b   1.000
_cell.length_c   1.000
_cell.angle_alpha   90.00
_cell.angle_beta   90.00
_cell.angle_gamma   90.00
#
_symmetry.space_group_name_H-M   'P 1'
#
loop_
_entity.id
_entity.type
_entity.pdbx_description
1 polymer ?
#
loop_
_entity_poly.entity_id
_entity_poly.type
_entity_poly.pdbx_seq_one_letter_code
_entity_poly.pdbx_strand_id
1 'polypeptide(L)' 'MEKIVEDFIEIGPDGTAYLRGTDIAVADIIFVYNNSGGSFAAIARHFPELSEEQVDAAFLYFEENTAQVYRDLSNRY' A
#
# COMPACT_ATOMS: atom_id res chain seq x y z
N MET A 1 -14.88 8.32 2.75
CA MET A 1 -13.43 8.30 2.96
C MET A 1 -13.04 6.98 3.61
N GLU A 2 -13.61 6.61 4.78
CA GLU A 2 -13.41 5.27 5.41
C GLU A 2 -13.80 4.07 4.52
N LYS A 3 -14.88 4.16 3.73
CA LYS A 3 -15.34 3.03 2.89
C LYS A 3 -14.29 2.50 1.89
N ILE A 4 -13.46 3.38 1.31
CA ILE A 4 -12.48 2.98 0.30
C ILE A 4 -11.41 2.09 0.93
N VAL A 5 -10.93 2.43 2.13
CA VAL A 5 -9.92 1.62 2.84
C VAL A 5 -10.49 0.26 3.23
N GLU A 6 -11.71 0.20 3.79
CA GLU A 6 -12.34 -1.06 4.18
C GLU A 6 -12.59 -2.01 2.99
N ASP A 7 -12.95 -1.45 1.84
CA ASP A 7 -13.23 -2.22 0.62
C ASP A 7 -11.95 -2.82 0.01
N PHE A 8 -10.81 -2.12 0.09
CA PHE A 8 -9.57 -2.49 -0.61
C PHE A 8 -8.40 -2.92 0.27
N ILE A 9 -8.46 -2.76 1.59
CA ILE A 9 -7.37 -3.13 2.50
C ILE A 9 -7.81 -4.26 3.44
N GLU A 10 -6.94 -5.24 3.66
CA GLU A 10 -7.08 -6.25 4.69
C GLU A 10 -5.84 -6.33 5.58
N ILE A 11 -6.05 -6.61 6.87
CA ILE A 11 -4.97 -6.74 7.84
C ILE A 11 -4.64 -8.22 8.02
N GLY A 12 -3.40 -8.58 7.73
CA GLY A 12 -2.88 -9.93 7.89
C GLY A 12 -2.78 -10.34 9.37
N PRO A 13 -2.58 -11.64 9.65
CA PRO A 13 -2.46 -12.15 11.02
C PRO A 13 -1.23 -11.61 11.77
N ASP A 14 -0.24 -11.09 11.05
CA ASP A 14 0.97 -10.45 11.56
C ASP A 14 0.78 -8.94 11.81
N GLY A 15 -0.39 -8.39 11.48
CA GLY A 15 -0.69 -6.96 11.57
C GLY A 15 -0.27 -6.14 10.34
N THR A 16 0.29 -6.76 9.30
CA THR A 16 0.66 -6.07 8.06
C THR A 16 -0.58 -5.76 7.24
N ALA A 17 -0.66 -4.57 6.63
CA ALA A 17 -1.76 -4.20 5.74
C ALA A 17 -1.48 -4.63 4.29
N TYR A 18 -2.45 -5.30 3.68
CA TYR A 18 -2.40 -5.82 2.31
C TYR A 18 -3.55 -5.26 1.47
N LEU A 19 -3.33 -5.17 0.16
CA LEU A 19 -4.42 -4.97 -0.79
C LEU A 19 -5.28 -6.23 -0.82
N ARG A 20 -6.57 -6.07 -0.54
CA ARG A 20 -7.53 -7.16 -0.37
C ARG A 20 -7.53 -8.09 -1.59
N GLY A 21 -7.38 -9.39 -1.33
CA GLY A 21 -7.39 -10.41 -2.38
C GLY A 21 -6.07 -10.50 -3.16
N THR A 22 -5.00 -9.89 -2.65
CA THR A 22 -3.64 -9.97 -3.20
C THR A 22 -2.64 -10.24 -2.07
N ASP A 23 -1.39 -10.54 -2.43
CA ASP A 23 -0.25 -10.63 -1.51
C ASP A 23 0.58 -9.33 -1.46
N ILE A 24 0.09 -8.25 -2.08
CA ILE A 24 0.79 -6.97 -2.17
C ILE A 24 0.52 -6.17 -0.90
N ALA A 25 1.57 -5.88 -0.13
CA ALA A 25 1.44 -5.07 1.08
C ALA A 25 1.35 -3.58 0.73
N VAL A 26 0.67 -2.79 1.56
CA VAL A 26 0.69 -1.31 1.44
C VAL A 26 2.13 -0.79 1.46
N ALA A 27 2.99 -1.40 2.28
CA ALA A 27 4.41 -1.08 2.34
C ALA A 27 5.13 -1.25 0.98
N ASP A 28 4.73 -2.19 0.12
CA ASP A 28 5.34 -2.35 -1.22
C ASP A 28 5.02 -1.18 -2.14
N ILE A 29 3.78 -0.70 -2.09
CA ILE A 29 3.34 0.46 -2.86
C ILE A 29 4.12 1.71 -2.44
N ILE A 30 4.24 1.94 -1.12
CA ILE A 30 4.99 3.06 -0.57
C ILE A 30 6.50 2.93 -0.85
N PHE A 31 7.05 1.71 -0.84
CA PHE A 31 8.44 1.45 -1.20
C PHE A 31 8.74 1.90 -2.64
N VAL A 32 7.92 1.46 -3.61
CA VAL A 32 8.10 1.82 -5.02
C VAL A 32 7.93 3.32 -5.23
N TYR A 33 6.95 3.93 -4.58
CA TYR A 33 6.75 5.38 -4.65
C TYR A 33 7.97 6.16 -4.17
N ASN A 34 8.48 5.84 -2.98
CA ASN A 34 9.61 6.53 -2.37
C ASN A 34 10.90 6.34 -3.19
N ASN A 35 11.15 5.13 -3.69
CA ASN A 35 12.36 4.83 -4.47
C ASN A 35 12.28 5.29 -5.94
N SER A 36 11.13 5.78 -6.39
CA SER A 36 10.95 6.35 -7.73
C SER A 36 10.88 7.88 -7.74
N GLY A 37 11.15 8.54 -6.61
CA GLY A 37 11.04 9.99 -6.49
C GLY A 37 9.59 10.48 -6.47
N GLY A 38 8.67 9.65 -5.97
CA GLY A 38 7.25 9.98 -5.84
C GLY A 38 6.44 9.78 -7.12
N SER A 39 6.74 8.73 -7.90
CA SER A 39 6.09 8.50 -9.19
C SER A 39 4.96 7.47 -9.12
N PHE A 40 3.72 7.91 -9.26
CA PHE A 40 2.57 7.01 -9.43
C PHE A 40 2.66 6.16 -10.70
N ALA A 41 3.27 6.69 -11.77
CA ALA A 41 3.55 5.93 -12.98
C ALA A 41 4.54 4.78 -12.74
N ALA A 42 5.41 4.87 -11.72
CA ALA A 42 6.27 3.75 -11.35
C ALA A 42 5.49 2.64 -10.64
N ILE A 43 4.52 3.00 -9.78
CA ILE A 43 3.61 2.03 -9.14
C ILE A 43 2.87 1.25 -10.21
N ALA A 44 2.23 1.91 -11.17
CA ALA A 44 1.48 1.26 -12.24
C ALA A 44 2.35 0.35 -13.15
N ARG A 45 3.67 0.59 -13.23
CA ARG A 45 4.60 -0.30 -13.95
C ARG A 45 5.03 -1.50 -13.11
N HIS A 46 5.15 -1.33 -11.79
CA HIS A 46 5.54 -2.39 -10.86
C HIS A 46 4.38 -3.33 -10.55
N PHE A 47 3.17 -2.78 -10.44
CA PHE A 47 1.94 -3.49 -10.11
C PHE A 47 0.87 -3.17 -11.18
N PRO A 48 1.06 -3.62 -12.43
CA PRO A 48 0.15 -3.32 -13.54
C PRO A 48 -1.27 -3.90 -13.38
N GLU A 49 -1.46 -4.83 -12.46
CA GLU A 49 -2.74 -5.45 -12.11
C GLU A 49 -3.61 -4.60 -11.17
N LEU A 50 -3.03 -3.58 -10.53
CA LEU A 50 -3.76 -2.75 -9.58
C LEU A 50 -4.61 -1.70 -10.27
N SER A 51 -5.84 -1.53 -9.77
CA SER A 51 -6.67 -0.39 -10.12
C SER A 51 -6.17 0.89 -9.45
N GLU A 52 -6.55 2.04 -10.01
CA GLU A 52 -6.28 3.35 -9.38
C GLU A 52 -6.86 3.43 -7.97
N GLU A 53 -8.06 2.89 -7.76
CA GLU A 53 -8.75 2.88 -6.45
C GLU A 53 -7.99 2.06 -5.40
N GLN A 54 -7.34 0.97 -5.79
CA GLN A 54 -6.49 0.18 -4.88
C GLN A 54 -5.24 0.97 -4.48
N VAL A 55 -4.63 1.69 -5.42
CA VAL A 55 -3.49 2.55 -5.13
C VAL A 55 -3.91 3.67 -4.19
N ASP A 56 -5.03 4.35 -4.47
CA ASP A 56 -5.57 5.40 -3.61
C ASP A 56 -5.89 4.89 -2.19
N ALA A 57 -6.47 3.70 -2.07
CA ALA A 57 -6.73 3.08 -0.77
C ALA A 57 -5.45 2.82 0.03
N ALA A 58 -4.37 2.38 -0.65
CA ALA A 58 -3.07 2.18 -0.01
C ALA A 58 -2.48 3.49 0.53
N PHE A 59 -2.60 4.61 -0.21
CA PHE A 59 -2.14 5.92 0.25
C PHE A 59 -3.01 6.49 1.37
N LEU A 60 -4.33 6.33 1.31
CA LEU A 60 -5.23 6.71 2.40
C LEU A 60 -4.89 5.94 3.68
N TYR A 61 -4.69 4.63 3.58
CA TYR A 61 -4.26 3.83 4.73
C TYR A 61 -2.91 4.29 5.28
N PHE A 62 -1.96 4.61 4.41
CA PHE A 62 -0.64 5.11 4.80
C PHE A 62 -0.71 6.46 5.53
N GLU A 63 -1.55 7.40 5.08
CA GLU A 63 -1.74 8.68 5.77
C GLU A 63 -2.24 8.50 7.20
N GLU A 64 -3.15 7.55 7.42
CA GLU A 64 -3.72 7.26 8.75
C GLU A 64 -2.78 6.41 9.62
N ASN A 65 -1.91 5.60 9.02
CA ASN A 65 -1.10 4.58 9.71
C ASN A 65 0.41 4.68 9.42
N THR A 66 0.92 5.88 9.16
CA THR A 66 2.29 6.14 8.68
C THR A 66 3.37 5.39 9.49
N ALA A 67 3.29 5.42 10.82
CA ALA A 67 4.29 4.78 11.68
C ALA A 67 4.30 3.24 11.59
N GLN A 68 3.14 2.63 11.35
CA GLN A 68 3.05 1.19 11.13
C GLN A 68 3.67 0.84 9.77
N VAL A 69 3.26 1.52 8.71
CA VAL A 69 3.75 1.22 7.35
C VAL A 69 5.27 1.40 7.23
N TYR A 70 5.85 2.41 7.88
CA TYR A 70 7.31 2.55 7.93
C TYR A 70 8.02 1.45 8.72
N ARG A 71 7.38 0.89 9.75
CA ARG A 71 7.90 -0.28 10.47
C ARG A 71 7.88 -1.51 9.57
N ASP A 72 6.80 -1.71 8.83
CA ASP A 72 6.64 -2.83 7.89
C ASP A 72 7.67 -2.73 6.76
N LEU A 73 7.92 -1.52 6.24
CA LEU A 73 9.02 -1.24 5.32
C LEU A 73 10.37 -1.69 5.88
N SER A 74 10.72 -1.27 7.09
CA SER A 74 11.99 -1.60 7.74
C SER A 74 12.16 -3.08 8.08
N ASN A 75 11.07 -3.83 8.25
CA ASN A 75 11.13 -5.27 8.53
C ASN A 75 11.29 -6.09 7.25
N ARG A 76 10.95 -5.53 6.09
CA ARG A 76 10.89 -6.23 4.80
C ARG A 76 12.08 -5.92 3.89
N TYR A 77 12.67 -4.72 4.01
CA TYR A 77 13.76 -4.21 3.16
C TYR A 77 14.92 -3.69 4.00
#